data_AF-A0A7C5Q1U4-F1
#
_entry.id   AF-A0A7C5Q1U4-F1
#
_cell.length_a   1.000
_cell.length_b   1.000
_cell.length_c   1.000
_cell.angle_alpha   90.00
_cell.angle_beta   90.00
_cell.angle_gamma   90.00
#
_symmetry.space_group_name_H-M   'P 1'
#
loop_
_entity.id
_entity.type
_entity.pdbx_description
1 polymer ?
#
loop_
_entity_poly.entity_id
_entity_poly.type
_entity_poly.pdbx_seq_one_letter_code
_entity_poly.pdbx_strand_id
1 'polypeptide(L)'
;MTRHHLFIQVKDAAGKGVNDVPVKISWGTETGDALTAKTTTTINYDGSVQGGMVVFVMFKGTYAVSILDGDSQTGSGITADYQTDEYCGDDLGNSLYHASFELVFQRAY
;
A
#
# COMPACT_ATOMS: atom_id res chain seq x y z
N MET A 1 -6.78 -16.92 6.11
CA MET A 1 -7.09 -15.53 5.75
C MET A 1 -6.09 -15.06 4.72
N THR A 2 -6.49 -15.03 3.46
CA THR A 2 -5.67 -14.61 2.33
C THR A 2 -5.63 -13.07 2.29
N ARG A 3 -4.45 -12.46 2.50
CA ARG A 3 -4.31 -11.00 2.55
C ARG A 3 -4.35 -10.40 1.14
N HIS A 4 -5.14 -9.33 0.99
CA HIS A 4 -5.19 -8.50 -0.22
C HIS A 4 -4.81 -7.06 0.14
N HIS A 5 -3.52 -6.78 0.20
CA HIS A 5 -3.01 -5.50 0.73
C HIS A 5 -1.89 -4.88 -0.11
N LEU A 6 -1.81 -3.55 -0.01
CA LEU A 6 -0.58 -2.81 -0.25
C LEU A 6 0.16 -2.64 1.08
N PHE A 7 1.38 -3.15 1.13
CA PHE A 7 2.35 -2.90 2.19
C PHE A 7 3.28 -1.79 1.74
N ILE A 8 3.12 -0.60 2.30
CA ILE A 8 3.91 0.57 1.89
C ILE A 8 4.89 0.88 3.01
N GLN A 9 6.18 0.88 2.68
CA GLN A 9 7.24 1.14 3.62
C GLN A 9 8.04 2.37 3.21
N VAL A 10 8.27 3.27 4.16
CA VAL A 10 9.21 4.39 4.02
C VAL A 10 10.41 4.16 4.92
N LYS A 11 11.60 4.14 4.32
CA LYS A 11 12.89 3.95 5.00
C LYS A 11 13.79 5.17 4.82
N ASP A 12 14.63 5.44 5.81
CA ASP A 12 15.78 6.31 5.66
C ASP A 12 16.93 5.63 4.89
N ALA A 13 18.02 6.37 4.65
CA ALA A 13 19.19 5.85 3.93
C ALA A 13 19.87 4.66 4.65
N ALA A 14 19.70 4.53 5.97
CA ALA A 14 20.22 3.43 6.76
C ALA A 14 19.27 2.21 6.79
N GLY A 15 18.12 2.28 6.10
CA GLY A 15 17.12 1.22 6.05
C GLY A 15 16.16 1.20 7.24
N LYS A 16 16.20 2.20 8.12
CA LYS A 16 15.29 2.30 9.27
C LYS A 16 13.97 2.95 8.86
N GLY A 17 12.87 2.39 9.35
CA GLY A 17 11.53 2.90 9.06
C GLY A 17 11.28 4.31 9.61
N VAL A 18 10.67 5.17 8.78
CA VAL A 18 10.36 6.57 9.13
C VAL A 18 8.85 6.73 9.34
N ASN A 19 8.45 7.00 10.58
CA ASN A 19 7.05 7.23 10.95
C ASN A 19 6.59 8.66 10.61
N ASP A 20 5.28 8.88 10.68
CA ASP A 20 4.59 10.15 10.46
C ASP A 20 4.73 10.73 9.04
N VAL A 21 5.26 9.94 8.10
CA VAL A 21 5.39 10.33 6.70
C VAL A 21 4.01 10.22 6.03
N PRO A 22 3.45 11.32 5.50
CA PRO A 22 2.20 11.29 4.75
C PRO A 22 2.36 10.55 3.42
N VAL A 23 1.49 9.56 3.20
CA VAL A 23 1.44 8.73 2.01
C VAL A 23 0.05 8.84 1.39
N LYS A 24 -0.02 9.27 0.13
CA LYS A 24 -1.24 9.24 -0.67
C LYS A 24 -1.32 7.91 -1.41
N ILE A 25 -2.47 7.26 -1.32
CA ILE A 25 -2.82 6.06 -2.10
C ILE A 25 -4.00 6.44 -2.98
N SER A 26 -3.91 6.25 -4.29
CA SER A 26 -4.95 6.57 -5.25
C SER A 26 -5.26 5.39 -6.17
N TRP A 27 -6.53 5.19 -6.51
CA TRP A 27 -7.01 4.12 -7.39
C TRP A 27 -7.86 4.62 -8.57
N GLY A 28 -7.87 5.93 -8.78
CA GLY A 28 -8.64 6.58 -9.83
C GLY A 28 -8.31 8.08 -9.89
N THR A 29 -9.08 8.82 -10.68
CA THR A 29 -8.85 10.25 -10.93
C THR A 29 -9.84 11.15 -10.21
N GLU A 30 -10.90 10.60 -9.60
CA GLU A 30 -11.88 11.40 -8.89
C GLU A 30 -11.40 11.79 -7.49
N THR A 31 -11.97 12.86 -6.91
CA THR A 31 -11.58 13.35 -5.58
C THR A 31 -11.76 12.30 -4.48
N GLY A 32 -12.70 11.37 -4.65
CA GLY A 32 -12.94 10.26 -3.73
C GLY A 32 -12.00 9.06 -3.93
N ASP A 33 -11.25 9.01 -5.02
CA ASP A 33 -10.42 7.86 -5.40
C ASP A 33 -9.01 7.89 -4.81
N ALA A 34 -8.88 8.52 -3.64
CA ALA A 34 -7.63 8.56 -2.92
C ALA A 34 -7.85 8.74 -1.42
N LEU A 35 -6.87 8.26 -0.65
CA LEU A 35 -6.74 8.60 0.76
C LEU A 35 -5.31 9.00 1.08
N THR A 36 -5.15 9.74 2.17
CA THR A 36 -3.84 10.03 2.76
C THR A 36 -3.76 9.38 4.13
N ALA A 37 -2.75 8.54 4.31
CA ALA A 37 -2.39 7.93 5.59
C ALA A 37 -1.03 8.46 6.05
N LYS A 38 -0.66 8.18 7.30
CA LYS A 38 0.70 8.40 7.79
C LYS A 38 1.35 7.07 8.12
N THR A 39 2.64 6.93 7.86
CA THR A 39 3.40 5.76 8.27
C THR A 39 3.46 5.63 9.79
N THR A 40 3.34 4.40 10.29
CA THR A 40 3.38 4.10 11.73
C THR A 40 4.24 2.88 12.01
N THR A 41 4.44 2.61 13.30
CA THR A 41 5.02 1.33 13.75
C THR A 41 3.95 0.24 13.72
N THR A 42 4.25 -0.86 13.02
CA THR A 42 3.41 -2.05 12.93
C THR A 42 4.13 -3.27 13.50
N ILE A 43 3.37 -4.22 14.06
CA ILE A 43 3.86 -5.54 14.42
C ILE A 43 3.52 -6.50 13.28
N ASN A 44 4.55 -7.07 12.66
CA ASN A 44 4.42 -8.07 11.60
C ASN A 44 3.89 -9.39 12.14
N TYR A 45 3.49 -10.29 11.24
CA TYR A 45 2.91 -11.58 11.64
C TYR A 45 3.91 -12.49 12.37
N ASP A 46 5.20 -12.35 12.09
CA ASP A 46 6.28 -13.05 12.79
C ASP A 46 6.61 -12.43 14.16
N GLY A 47 5.88 -11.40 14.58
CA GLY A 47 6.11 -10.66 15.82
C GLY A 47 7.20 -9.59 15.72
N SER A 48 7.84 -9.42 14.56
CA SER A 48 8.83 -8.37 14.36
C SER A 48 8.18 -6.98 14.37
N VAL A 49 8.88 -5.99 14.93
CA VAL A 49 8.40 -4.60 14.98
C VAL A 49 9.04 -3.82 13.84
N GLN A 50 8.21 -3.22 12.99
CA GLN A 50 8.65 -2.49 11.81
C GLN A 50 8.05 -1.08 11.81
N GLY A 51 8.94 -0.08 11.82
CA GLY A 51 8.56 1.33 11.62
C GLY A 51 8.34 1.66 10.15
N GLY A 52 7.69 2.80 9.92
CA GLY A 52 7.55 3.39 8.59
C GLY A 52 6.52 2.70 7.70
N MET A 53 5.50 2.07 8.27
CA MET A 53 4.54 1.24 7.54
C MET A 53 3.17 1.91 7.35
N VAL A 54 2.59 1.74 6.16
CA VAL A 54 1.15 1.84 5.91
C VAL A 54 0.69 0.50 5.35
N VAL A 55 -0.38 -0.04 5.93
CA VAL A 55 -1.04 -1.26 5.46
C VAL A 55 -2.41 -0.88 4.96
N PHE A 56 -2.65 -1.06 3.67
CA PHE A 56 -3.90 -0.68 3.03
C PHE A 56 -4.56 -1.90 2.42
N VAL A 57 -5.83 -2.13 2.77
CA VAL A 57 -6.66 -3.15 2.12
C VAL A 57 -6.94 -2.69 0.70
N MET A 58 -6.55 -3.49 -0.28
CA MET A 58 -6.81 -3.16 -1.67
C MET A 58 -8.00 -3.95 -2.21
N PHE A 59 -8.49 -3.55 -3.38
CA PHE A 59 -9.53 -4.19 -4.17
C PHE A 59 -9.00 -4.35 -5.60
N LYS A 60 -9.81 -4.93 -6.49
CA LYS A 60 -9.48 -4.91 -7.92
C LYS A 60 -9.30 -3.47 -8.41
N GLY A 61 -8.25 -3.25 -9.18
CA GLY A 61 -7.96 -1.94 -9.75
C GLY A 61 -6.47 -1.69 -9.92
N THR A 62 -6.15 -0.48 -10.37
CA THR A 62 -4.77 0.00 -10.51
C THR A 62 -4.52 1.11 -9.51
N TYR A 63 -3.47 0.96 -8.72
CA TYR A 63 -3.10 1.87 -7.66
C TYR A 63 -1.85 2.67 -8.04
N ALA A 64 -1.77 3.88 -7.49
CA ALA A 64 -0.56 4.67 -7.37
C ALA A 64 -0.37 5.10 -5.91
N VAL A 65 0.88 5.15 -5.47
CA VAL A 65 1.28 5.51 -4.12
C VAL A 65 2.30 6.63 -4.21
N SER A 66 2.03 7.75 -3.54
CA SER A 66 2.91 8.92 -3.51
C SER A 66 3.29 9.29 -2.08
N ILE A 67 4.58 9.57 -1.87
CA ILE A 67 5.07 10.18 -0.64
C ILE A 67 4.84 11.69 -0.74
N LEU A 68 4.11 12.28 0.21
CA LEU A 68 3.75 13.70 0.19
C LEU A 68 4.74 14.60 0.94
N ASP A 69 5.74 14.00 1.60
CA ASP A 69 6.79 14.72 2.34
C ASP A 69 8.10 14.71 1.54
N GLY A 70 8.65 15.90 1.27
CA GLY A 70 9.85 16.10 0.46
C GLY A 70 9.61 16.04 -1.06
N ASP A 71 10.62 15.61 -1.80
CA ASP A 71 10.53 15.39 -3.25
C ASP A 71 9.57 14.22 -3.51
N SER A 72 8.35 14.52 -3.95
CA SER A 72 7.28 13.54 -4.07
C SER A 72 7.70 12.35 -4.93
N GLN A 73 7.91 11.20 -4.30
CA GLN A 73 8.18 9.93 -4.98
C GLN A 73 6.88 9.20 -5.22
N THR A 74 6.66 8.71 -6.45
CA THR A 74 5.46 7.96 -6.83
C THR A 74 5.83 6.58 -7.37
N GLY A 75 5.26 5.53 -6.78
CA GLY A 75 5.15 4.22 -7.39
C GLY A 75 3.78 4.08 -8.04
N SER A 76 3.70 3.63 -9.30
CA SER A 76 2.45 3.52 -10.05
C SER A 76 2.39 2.22 -10.86
N GLY A 77 1.21 1.93 -11.42
CA GLY A 77 0.98 0.70 -12.19
C GLY A 77 0.86 -0.54 -11.32
N ILE A 78 0.49 -0.37 -10.04
CA ILE A 78 0.28 -1.48 -9.10
C ILE A 78 -1.12 -2.01 -9.36
N THR A 79 -1.22 -2.98 -10.27
CA THR A 79 -2.50 -3.51 -10.72
C THR A 79 -2.78 -4.85 -10.04
N ALA A 80 -3.78 -4.85 -9.17
CA ALA A 80 -4.33 -6.05 -8.54
C ALA A 80 -5.53 -6.58 -9.34
N ASP A 81 -5.39 -6.66 -10.67
CA ASP A 81 -6.45 -7.11 -11.57
C ASP A 81 -6.04 -8.42 -12.24
N TYR A 82 -6.41 -9.52 -11.60
CA TYR A 82 -6.14 -10.87 -12.09
C TYR A 82 -7.44 -11.49 -12.60
N GLN A 83 -7.54 -11.63 -13.92
CA GLN A 83 -8.56 -12.43 -14.60
C GLN A 83 -10.01 -12.05 -14.23
N THR A 84 -10.87 -13.07 -14.04
CA THR A 84 -12.31 -12.97 -13.85
C THR A 84 -12.65 -12.47 -12.45
N ASP A 85 -13.66 -11.61 -12.35
CA ASP A 85 -14.24 -11.25 -11.07
C ASP A 85 -14.90 -12.47 -10.45
N GLU A 86 -14.59 -12.74 -9.19
CA GLU A 86 -15.20 -13.83 -8.45
C GLU A 86 -15.93 -13.31 -7.22
N TYR A 87 -16.96 -14.06 -6.82
CA TYR A 87 -17.73 -13.81 -5.62
C TYR A 87 -16.93 -14.28 -4.40
N CYS A 88 -16.76 -13.40 -3.43
CA CYS A 88 -16.17 -13.73 -2.13
C CYS A 88 -17.24 -13.59 -1.04
N GLY A 89 -18.18 -14.54 -1.00
CA GLY A 89 -19.40 -14.42 -0.19
C GLY A 89 -20.44 -13.54 -0.88
N ASP A 90 -21.07 -12.63 -0.13
CA ASP A 90 -22.12 -11.72 -0.66
C ASP A 90 -21.53 -10.50 -1.41
N ASP A 91 -20.23 -10.25 -1.27
CA ASP A 91 -19.53 -9.14 -1.93
C ASP A 91 -18.85 -9.62 -3.22
N LEU A 92 -19.22 -8.99 -4.35
CA LEU A 92 -18.46 -9.08 -5.61
C LEU A 92 -17.20 -8.23 -5.44
N GLY A 93 -16.02 -8.83 -5.30
CA GLY A 93 -14.88 -8.02 -4.89
C GLY A 93 -13.48 -8.52 -5.18
N ASN A 94 -13.23 -9.81 -5.37
CA ASN A 94 -11.86 -10.29 -5.57
C ASN A 94 -11.81 -11.58 -6.39
N SER A 95 -10.79 -11.71 -7.23
CA SER A 95 -10.48 -12.97 -7.94
C SER A 95 -10.12 -14.09 -6.96
N LEU A 96 -10.19 -15.36 -7.37
CA LEU A 96 -9.67 -16.52 -6.64
C LEU A 96 -8.24 -16.30 -6.09
N TYR A 97 -7.48 -15.45 -6.78
CA TYR A 97 -6.10 -15.11 -6.47
C TYR A 97 -6.02 -13.81 -5.67
N HIS A 98 -5.39 -13.89 -4.50
CA HIS A 98 -5.12 -12.71 -3.69
C HIS A 98 -3.67 -12.31 -3.92
N ALA A 99 -3.47 -11.20 -4.61
CA ALA A 99 -2.16 -10.57 -4.66
C ALA A 99 -1.95 -9.69 -3.42
N SER A 100 -0.69 -9.47 -3.09
CA SER A 100 -0.28 -8.39 -2.21
C SER A 100 0.99 -7.79 -2.80
N PHE A 101 1.14 -6.48 -2.65
CA PHE A 101 2.32 -5.78 -3.15
C PHE A 101 3.03 -5.10 -1.99
N GLU A 102 4.36 -5.11 -2.06
CA GLU A 102 5.20 -4.34 -1.17
C GLU A 102 5.85 -3.21 -1.96
N LEU A 103 5.70 -1.98 -1.48
CA LEU A 103 6.35 -0.80 -2.01
C LEU A 103 7.33 -0.28 -0.98
N VAL A 104 8.60 -0.17 -1.35
CA VAL A 104 9.64 0.37 -0.48
C VAL A 104 10.15 1.68 -1.07
N PHE A 105 9.87 2.78 -0.37
CA PHE A 105 10.40 4.09 -0.66
C PHE A 105 11.61 4.33 0.26
N GLN A 106 12.78 4.54 -0.33
CA GLN A 106 14.00 4.81 0.40
C GLN A 106 14.45 6.25 0.16
N ARG A 107 14.59 7.02 1.24
CA ARG A 107 15.15 8.37 1.19
C ARG A 107 16.65 8.27 0.87
N ALA A 108 17.13 9.17 0.02
CA ALA A 108 18.52 9.17 -0.43
C ALA A 108 19.51 9.75 0.61
N TYR A 109 19.00 10.42 1.65
CA TYR A 109 19.80 11.10 2.68
C TYR A 109 19.06 11.20 4.02
#